data_AF-A0A9Q3CER3-F1
#
_entry.id   AF-A0A9Q3CER3-F1
#
_cell.length_a   1.000
_cell.length_b   1.000
_cell.length_c   1.000
_cell.angle_alpha   90.00
_cell.angle_beta   90.00
_cell.angle_gamma   90.00
#
_symmetry.space_group_name_H-M   'P 1'
#
loop_
_entity.id
_entity.type
_entity.pdbx_description
1 polymer ?
#
loop_
_entity_poly.entity_id
_entity_poly.type
_entity_poly.pdbx_seq_one_letter_code
_entity_poly.pdbx_strand_id
1 'polypeptide(L)'
;MSITGALAFSIYMDWFHVHGKSTWLASIGPIILICLHLPPSERLKRENFYVAEIIPGPKEPTALQLNYLLMPLIKELKELWQCYHFSPTSTGPSKSISRVSILMAIADVVAMRKLTGFISHSGNHFCNLCTIHKAQIEEIGPQFHYMRSYQNHKTIIAKWLWASPQQSEAIFSEYGVQYSILKDFLY
;
A
#
# COMPACT_ATOMS: atom_id res chain seq x y z
N MET A 1 -31.31 5.77 15.51
CA MET A 1 -30.89 4.59 14.73
C MET A 1 -29.46 4.87 14.24
N SER A 2 -28.45 4.27 14.87
CA SER A 2 -27.04 4.49 14.48
C SER A 2 -26.78 3.82 13.14
N ILE A 3 -26.39 4.60 12.13
CA ILE A 3 -25.92 4.04 10.86
C ILE A 3 -24.57 3.40 11.16
N THR A 4 -24.62 2.08 11.35
CA THR A 4 -23.46 1.21 11.53
C THR A 4 -22.95 0.93 10.11
N GLY A 5 -22.13 1.83 9.55
CA GLY A 5 -21.65 1.73 8.16
C GLY A 5 -20.16 1.46 8.09
N ALA A 6 -19.76 0.41 7.35
CA ALA A 6 -18.37 0.17 6.95
C ALA A 6 -17.92 1.18 5.89
N LEU A 7 -16.69 1.69 5.98
CA LEU A 7 -16.12 2.51 4.92
C LEU A 7 -14.91 1.81 4.29
N ALA A 8 -14.87 1.82 2.98
CA ALA A 8 -13.80 1.28 2.17
C ALA A 8 -13.10 2.43 1.45
N PHE A 9 -11.78 2.42 1.49
CA PHE A 9 -10.92 3.40 0.82
C PHE A 9 -9.94 2.70 -0.12
N SER A 10 -9.45 3.43 -1.11
CA SER A 10 -8.19 3.11 -1.78
C SER A 10 -7.09 4.03 -1.26
N ILE A 11 -5.88 3.50 -1.14
CA ILE A 11 -4.67 4.29 -0.86
C ILE A 11 -3.99 4.66 -2.18
N TYR A 12 -3.75 5.94 -2.39
CA TYR A 12 -3.01 6.46 -3.53
C TYR A 12 -1.63 6.94 -3.09
N MET A 13 -0.61 6.63 -3.88
CA MET A 13 0.75 7.13 -3.68
C MET A 13 1.45 7.32 -5.02
N ASP A 14 2.06 8.47 -5.22
CA ASP A 14 2.88 8.78 -6.39
C ASP A 14 3.94 9.82 -6.03
N TRP A 15 4.96 10.01 -6.87
CA TRP A 15 6.07 10.92 -6.64
C TRP A 15 6.10 12.04 -7.67
N PHE A 16 6.04 13.29 -7.20
CA PHE A 16 5.98 14.47 -8.05
C PHE A 16 7.24 15.33 -7.91
N HIS A 17 7.78 15.78 -9.04
CA HIS A 17 8.84 16.78 -9.06
C HIS A 17 8.29 18.18 -8.79
N VAL A 18 8.79 18.84 -7.76
CA VAL A 18 8.30 20.16 -7.30
C VAL A 18 8.68 21.28 -8.29
N HIS A 19 9.75 21.09 -9.06
CA HIS A 19 10.21 22.01 -10.09
C HIS A 19 10.22 21.28 -11.44
N GLY A 20 9.46 21.79 -12.41
CA GLY A 20 9.29 21.12 -13.71
C GLY A 20 10.63 20.85 -14.43
N LYS A 21 10.73 19.66 -15.05
CA LYS A 21 11.71 19.05 -16.00
C LYS A 21 13.21 19.41 -15.96
N SER A 22 13.66 20.53 -15.40
CA SER A 22 15.05 21.02 -15.51
C SER A 22 15.86 20.88 -14.22
N THR A 23 15.21 20.70 -13.06
CA THR A 23 15.91 20.62 -11.78
C THR A 23 15.30 19.54 -10.87
N TRP A 24 16.00 18.41 -10.74
CA TRP A 24 15.69 17.29 -9.83
C TRP A 24 15.90 17.66 -8.35
N LEU A 25 15.47 18.85 -7.93
CA LEU A 25 15.80 19.40 -6.60
C LEU A 25 14.99 18.75 -5.48
N ALA A 26 13.72 18.40 -5.74
CA ALA A 26 12.89 17.70 -4.76
C ALA A 26 11.77 16.88 -5.42
N SER A 27 11.60 15.65 -4.94
CA SER A 27 10.42 14.81 -5.16
C SER A 27 9.54 14.84 -3.90
N ILE A 28 8.23 15.04 -4.06
CA ILE A 28 7.24 14.98 -2.96
C ILE A 28 6.24 13.88 -3.28
N GLY A 29 5.88 13.09 -2.26
CA GLY A 29 4.92 12.00 -2.41
C GLY A 29 3.73 12.14 -1.49
N PRO A 30 2.54 12.50 -1.99
CA PRO A 30 1.33 12.47 -1.19
C PRO A 30 0.83 11.04 -1.01
N ILE A 31 0.36 10.74 0.20
CA ILE A 31 -0.46 9.56 0.49
C ILE A 31 -1.89 10.03 0.64
N ILE A 32 -2.76 9.60 -0.27
CA ILE A 32 -4.16 10.05 -0.35
C ILE A 32 -5.08 8.84 -0.16
N LEU A 33 -6.08 8.96 0.70
CA LEU A 33 -7.17 8.00 0.80
C LEU A 33 -8.37 8.51 -0.02
N ILE A 34 -8.94 7.62 -0.82
CA ILE A 34 -10.11 7.91 -1.66
C ILE A 34 -11.26 7.02 -1.20
N CYS A 35 -12.38 7.62 -0.80
CA CYS A 35 -13.55 6.88 -0.33
C CYS A 35 -14.25 6.16 -1.49
N LEU A 36 -14.26 4.82 -1.45
CA LEU A 36 -14.86 3.99 -2.50
C LEU A 36 -16.39 3.92 -2.42
N HIS A 37 -16.99 4.41 -1.34
CA HIS A 37 -18.44 4.49 -1.17
C HIS A 37 -19.06 5.70 -1.87
N LEU A 38 -18.24 6.68 -2.27
CA LEU A 38 -18.71 7.80 -3.08
C LEU A 38 -18.90 7.34 -4.54
N PRO A 39 -19.92 7.87 -5.25
CA PRO A 39 -20.10 7.60 -6.67
C PRO A 39 -18.82 7.90 -7.47
N PRO A 40 -18.54 7.19 -8.57
CA PRO A 40 -17.34 7.43 -9.39
C PRO A 40 -17.15 8.88 -9.83
N SER A 41 -18.24 9.61 -10.09
CA SER A 41 -18.22 11.03 -10.45
C SER A 41 -17.80 11.96 -9.30
N GLU A 42 -17.95 11.52 -8.06
CA GLU A 42 -17.69 12.31 -6.85
C GLU A 42 -16.35 11.94 -6.20
N ARG A 43 -16.02 10.65 -6.14
CA ARG A 43 -14.88 10.16 -5.36
C ARG A 43 -13.52 10.68 -5.83
N LEU A 44 -13.40 11.10 -7.09
CA LEU A 44 -12.16 11.65 -7.66
C LEU A 44 -12.10 13.18 -7.68
N LYS A 45 -13.10 13.85 -7.12
CA LYS A 45 -13.07 15.30 -6.93
C LYS A 45 -12.10 15.65 -5.80
N ARG A 46 -11.38 16.76 -5.94
CA ARG A 46 -10.29 17.16 -5.03
C ARG A 46 -10.79 17.36 -3.60
N GLU A 47 -12.00 17.85 -3.44
CA GLU A 47 -12.68 18.03 -2.16
C GLU A 47 -12.98 16.73 -1.41
N ASN A 48 -12.94 15.58 -2.09
CA ASN A 48 -13.19 14.25 -1.52
C ASN A 48 -11.90 13.44 -1.30
N PHE A 49 -10.73 14.04 -1.52
CA PHE A 49 -9.43 13.44 -1.22
C PHE A 49 -9.06 13.65 0.24
N TYR A 50 -8.77 12.56 0.94
CA TYR A 50 -8.25 12.59 2.30
C TYR A 50 -6.73 12.47 2.23
N VAL A 51 -6.02 13.59 2.32
CA VAL A 51 -4.55 13.58 2.37
C VAL A 51 -4.12 13.09 3.75
N ALA A 52 -3.64 11.85 3.82
CA ALA A 52 -3.17 11.23 5.06
C ALA A 52 -1.76 11.70 5.42
N GLU A 53 -0.88 11.84 4.42
CA GLU A 53 0.50 12.26 4.62
C GLU A 53 1.04 12.95 3.36
N ILE A 54 2.02 13.85 3.55
CA ILE A 54 2.83 14.41 2.48
C ILE A 54 4.29 14.11 2.81
N ILE A 55 4.92 13.23 2.05
CA ILE A 55 6.32 12.85 2.25
C ILE A 55 7.21 13.89 1.57
N PRO A 56 8.04 14.64 2.33
CA PRO A 56 8.91 15.66 1.77
C PRO A 56 10.10 15.04 1.02
N GLY A 57 10.63 15.81 0.06
CA GLY A 57 11.85 15.48 -0.66
C GLY A 57 13.13 15.67 0.15
N PRO A 58 14.31 15.52 -0.47
CA PRO A 58 14.53 15.66 -1.91
C PRO A 58 14.38 14.36 -2.71
N LYS A 59 14.50 13.19 -2.07
CA LYS A 59 14.48 11.88 -2.72
C LYS A 59 13.30 11.05 -2.23
N GLU A 60 12.84 10.16 -3.10
CA GLU A 60 11.87 9.14 -2.69
C GLU A 60 12.49 8.25 -1.59
N PRO A 61 11.69 7.85 -0.58
CA PRO A 61 12.12 6.91 0.44
C PRO A 61 12.40 5.53 -0.15
N THR A 62 13.25 4.79 0.55
CA THR A 62 13.36 3.33 0.38
C THR A 62 12.07 2.65 0.84
N ALA A 63 11.85 1.40 0.45
CA ALA A 63 10.68 0.64 0.92
C ALA A 63 10.65 0.51 2.45
N LEU A 64 11.82 0.37 3.09
CA LEU A 64 11.92 0.32 4.55
C LEU A 64 11.56 1.67 5.19
N GLN A 65 12.06 2.79 4.64
CA GLN A 65 11.69 4.13 5.11
C GLN A 65 10.18 4.39 4.95
N LEU A 66 9.60 3.97 3.82
CA LEU A 66 8.17 4.08 3.57
C LEU A 66 7.34 3.32 4.62
N ASN A 67 7.79 2.16 5.09
CA ASN A 67 7.12 1.44 6.17
C ASN A 67 7.05 2.25 7.46
N TYR A 68 8.13 2.96 7.82
CA TYR A 68 8.13 3.82 9.01
C TYR A 68 7.21 5.04 8.84
N LEU A 69 7.18 5.63 7.65
CA LEU A 69 6.31 6.77 7.34
C LEU A 69 4.83 6.39 7.42
N LEU A 70 4.45 5.21 6.90
CA LEU A 70 3.07 4.71 6.93
C LEU A 70 2.62 4.20 8.31
N MET A 71 3.51 4.07 9.29
CA MET A 71 3.20 3.50 10.60
C MET A 71 2.08 4.24 11.37
N PRO A 72 2.05 5.58 11.44
CA PRO A 72 0.96 6.31 12.08
C PRO A 72 -0.39 6.05 11.39
N LEU A 73 -0.42 6.10 10.05
CA LEU A 73 -1.62 5.82 9.28
C LEU A 73 -2.14 4.40 9.53
N ILE A 74 -1.26 3.40 9.54
CA ILE A 74 -1.67 2.01 9.79
C ILE A 74 -2.17 1.81 11.22
N LYS A 75 -1.61 2.53 12.20
CA LYS A 75 -2.10 2.52 13.57
C LYS A 75 -3.52 3.07 13.65
N GLU A 76 -3.78 4.24 13.06
CA GLU A 76 -5.11 4.85 13.03
C GLU A 76 -6.13 3.96 12.32
N LEU A 77 -5.75 3.39 11.17
CA LEU A 77 -6.60 2.46 10.43
C LEU A 77 -6.99 1.23 11.26
N LYS A 78 -6.05 0.66 12.04
CA LYS A 78 -6.34 -0.44 12.97
C LYS A 78 -7.32 -0.04 14.07
N GLU A 79 -7.20 1.16 14.62
CA GLU A 79 -8.14 1.70 15.60
C GLU A 79 -9.54 1.87 14.99
N LEU A 80 -9.62 2.40 13.77
CA LEU A 80 -10.88 2.57 13.02
C LEU A 80 -11.52 1.23 12.61
N TRP A 81 -10.75 0.15 12.48
CA TRP A 81 -11.27 -1.20 12.23
C TRP A 81 -11.98 -1.81 13.45
N GLN A 82 -11.53 -1.50 14.68
CA GLN A 82 -12.06 -2.09 15.91
C GLN A 82 -13.41 -1.49 16.38
N CYS A 83 -13.97 -0.53 15.63
CA CYS A 83 -15.13 0.32 15.93
C CYS A 83 -14.72 1.65 16.58
N TYR A 84 -15.10 2.77 15.94
CA TYR A 84 -14.83 4.11 16.43
C TYR A 84 -16.12 4.88 16.70
N HIS A 85 -16.23 5.42 17.90
CA HIS A 85 -17.38 6.21 18.32
C HIS A 85 -17.08 7.70 18.12
N PHE A 86 -17.83 8.36 17.22
CA PHE A 86 -17.69 9.81 17.07
C PHE A 86 -18.39 10.48 18.24
N SER A 87 -17.70 11.48 18.80
CA SER A 87 -18.32 12.43 19.72
C SER A 87 -19.55 13.06 19.07
N PRO A 88 -20.61 13.36 19.84
CA PRO A 88 -21.78 14.06 19.32
C PRO A 88 -21.38 15.35 18.61
N THR A 89 -21.85 15.54 17.38
CA THR A 89 -21.74 16.82 16.69
C THR A 89 -22.84 17.75 17.18
N SER A 90 -22.64 19.08 17.11
CA SER A 90 -23.65 20.08 17.51
C SER A 90 -24.99 19.96 16.76
N THR A 91 -25.02 19.24 15.64
CA THR A 91 -26.16 19.11 14.73
C THR A 91 -26.83 17.72 14.73
N GLY A 92 -26.47 16.80 15.63
CA GLY A 92 -27.14 15.49 15.68
C GLY A 92 -26.57 14.49 16.68
N PRO A 93 -27.27 13.35 16.90
CA PRO A 93 -26.83 12.32 17.83
C PRO A 93 -25.48 11.72 17.44
N SER A 94 -24.77 11.11 18.42
CA SER A 94 -23.53 10.37 18.16
C SER A 94 -23.75 9.36 17.04
N LYS A 95 -22.84 9.38 16.06
CA LYS A 95 -22.78 8.42 14.96
C LYS A 95 -21.59 7.50 15.22
N SER A 96 -21.76 6.20 15.08
CA SER A 96 -20.67 5.25 15.08
C SER A 96 -20.33 4.90 13.64
N ILE A 97 -19.13 5.22 13.16
CA ILE A 97 -18.66 4.60 11.91
C ILE A 97 -18.15 3.22 12.28
N SER A 98 -18.61 2.25 11.52
CA SER A 98 -18.17 0.87 11.63
C SER A 98 -16.95 0.77 10.73
N ARG A 99 -15.84 0.20 11.19
CA ARG A 99 -14.81 -0.41 10.34
C ARG A 99 -14.40 0.34 9.06
N VAL A 100 -13.27 1.05 9.13
CA VAL A 100 -12.58 1.54 7.93
C VAL A 100 -11.66 0.46 7.38
N SER A 101 -11.61 0.28 6.05
CA SER A 101 -10.72 -0.68 5.36
C SER A 101 -10.06 -0.06 4.12
N ILE A 102 -8.89 -0.60 3.74
CA ILE A 102 -8.19 -0.26 2.49
C ILE A 102 -8.33 -1.45 1.55
N LEU A 103 -9.04 -1.27 0.43
CA LEU A 103 -9.29 -2.37 -0.52
C LEU A 103 -8.27 -2.44 -1.67
N MET A 104 -7.67 -1.32 -2.03
CA MET A 104 -6.71 -1.29 -3.14
C MET A 104 -5.69 -0.17 -2.97
N ALA A 105 -4.49 -0.43 -3.47
CA ALA A 105 -3.47 0.58 -3.69
C ALA A 105 -3.55 1.07 -5.14
N ILE A 106 -3.41 2.38 -5.34
CA ILE A 106 -3.36 3.05 -6.65
C ILE A 106 -2.04 3.81 -6.69
N ALA A 107 -1.15 3.41 -7.58
CA ALA A 107 0.17 3.99 -7.69
C ALA A 107 0.73 3.66 -9.06
N ASP A 108 1.75 4.41 -9.50
CA ASP A 108 2.59 3.95 -10.60
C ASP A 108 3.29 2.63 -10.22
N VAL A 109 3.90 1.95 -11.19
CA VAL A 109 4.46 0.61 -10.93
C VAL A 109 5.56 0.66 -9.86
N VAL A 110 6.39 1.70 -9.84
CA VAL A 110 7.55 1.81 -8.93
C VAL A 110 7.09 2.06 -7.49
N ALA A 111 6.22 3.04 -7.28
CA ALA A 111 5.60 3.34 -6.00
C ALA A 111 4.77 2.16 -5.50
N MET A 112 3.99 1.50 -6.38
CA MET A 112 3.23 0.29 -6.03
C MET A 112 4.14 -0.81 -5.47
N ARG A 113 5.30 -1.03 -6.07
CA ARG A 113 6.25 -2.08 -5.64
C ARG A 113 6.82 -1.79 -4.25
N LYS A 114 7.22 -0.55 -3.98
CA LYS A 114 7.65 -0.12 -2.64
C LYS A 114 6.52 -0.27 -1.63
N LEU A 115 5.33 0.20 -1.98
CA LEU A 115 4.15 0.21 -1.13
C LEU A 115 3.66 -1.20 -0.77
N THR A 116 3.72 -2.16 -1.70
CA THR A 116 3.22 -3.53 -1.51
C THR A 116 4.31 -4.54 -1.12
N GLY A 117 5.58 -4.13 -1.11
CA GLY A 117 6.71 -4.97 -0.74
C GLY A 117 7.09 -5.99 -1.80
N PHE A 118 6.93 -5.65 -3.08
CA PHE A 118 7.35 -6.47 -4.21
C PHE A 118 8.57 -5.87 -4.91
N ILE A 119 9.36 -6.70 -5.58
CA ILE A 119 10.47 -6.25 -6.41
C ILE A 119 9.98 -5.55 -7.67
N SER A 120 10.79 -4.63 -8.18
CA SER A 120 10.55 -3.94 -9.46
C SER A 120 10.57 -4.90 -10.65
N HIS A 121 10.21 -4.38 -11.82
CA HIS A 121 10.26 -5.10 -13.09
C HIS A 121 11.66 -5.63 -13.46
N SER A 122 12.73 -5.14 -12.82
CA SER A 122 14.09 -5.62 -13.04
C SER A 122 14.42 -6.91 -12.27
N GLY A 123 13.58 -7.32 -11.32
CA GLY A 123 13.78 -8.53 -10.52
C GLY A 123 13.44 -9.83 -11.28
N ASN A 124 13.95 -10.95 -10.75
CA ASN A 124 13.69 -12.28 -11.30
C ASN A 124 12.24 -12.74 -11.11
N HIS A 125 11.62 -12.38 -9.99
CA HIS A 125 10.23 -12.68 -9.66
C HIS A 125 9.38 -11.41 -9.60
N PHE A 126 9.25 -10.73 -10.74
CA PHE A 126 8.64 -9.39 -10.87
C PHE A 126 7.11 -9.37 -10.82
N CYS A 127 6.42 -10.51 -10.96
CA CYS A 127 4.96 -10.56 -10.96
C CYS A 127 4.38 -10.55 -9.54
N ASN A 128 3.32 -9.78 -9.30
CA ASN A 128 2.59 -9.76 -8.02
C ASN A 128 1.69 -10.98 -7.83
N LEU A 129 1.27 -11.61 -8.93
CA LEU A 129 0.29 -12.70 -8.92
C LEU A 129 0.95 -14.07 -8.96
N CYS A 130 2.06 -14.19 -9.70
CA CYS A 130 2.77 -15.45 -9.90
C CYS A 130 4.25 -15.37 -9.54
N THR A 131 4.87 -16.53 -9.40
CA THR A 131 6.29 -16.81 -9.14
C THR A 131 7.02 -17.20 -10.42
N ILE A 132 6.53 -16.78 -11.59
CA ILE A 132 7.26 -17.04 -12.83
C ILE A 132 8.62 -16.36 -12.76
N HIS A 133 9.67 -17.10 -13.11
CA HIS A 133 11.00 -16.54 -13.21
C HIS A 133 11.10 -15.74 -14.52
N LYS A 134 11.83 -14.62 -14.52
CA LYS A 134 12.00 -13.76 -15.70
C LYS A 134 12.57 -14.51 -16.92
N ALA A 135 13.43 -15.51 -16.69
CA ALA A 135 13.95 -16.38 -17.75
C ALA A 135 12.88 -17.25 -18.43
N GLN A 136 11.73 -17.43 -17.79
CA GLN A 136 10.62 -18.27 -18.24
C GLN A 136 9.41 -17.44 -18.66
N ILE A 137 9.56 -16.13 -18.91
CA ILE A 137 8.43 -15.22 -19.17
C ILE A 137 7.57 -15.62 -20.39
N GLU A 138 8.16 -16.37 -21.33
CA GLU A 138 7.51 -16.87 -22.53
C GLU A 138 6.76 -18.20 -22.30
N GLU A 139 6.92 -18.84 -21.13
CA GLU A 139 6.23 -20.07 -20.75
C GLU A 139 4.77 -19.78 -20.35
N ILE A 140 3.89 -19.71 -21.35
CA ILE A 140 2.46 -19.42 -21.19
C ILE A 140 1.66 -20.73 -21.32
N GLY A 141 0.81 -21.04 -20.35
CA GLY A 141 -0.11 -22.18 -20.44
C GLY A 141 -0.64 -22.69 -19.09
N PRO A 142 -1.79 -23.38 -19.07
CA PRO A 142 -2.42 -23.91 -17.85
C PRO A 142 -1.58 -24.98 -17.12
N GLN A 143 -0.60 -25.60 -17.81
CA GLN A 143 0.35 -26.55 -17.23
C GLN A 143 1.34 -25.91 -16.24
N PHE A 144 1.42 -24.58 -16.23
CA PHE A 144 2.38 -23.83 -15.46
C PHE A 144 1.74 -23.23 -14.19
N HIS A 145 1.81 -23.98 -13.09
CA HIS A 145 1.28 -23.55 -11.79
C HIS A 145 2.24 -22.60 -11.05
N TYR A 146 2.34 -21.36 -11.51
CA TYR A 146 3.18 -20.34 -10.85
C TYR A 146 2.43 -19.43 -9.88
N MET A 147 1.18 -19.71 -9.51
CA MET A 147 0.43 -18.77 -8.66
C MET A 147 1.06 -18.62 -7.27
N ARG A 148 1.21 -17.37 -6.81
CA ARG A 148 1.66 -17.09 -5.44
C ARG A 148 0.56 -17.52 -4.46
N SER A 149 0.88 -18.45 -3.57
CA SER A 149 -0.02 -18.76 -2.46
C SER A 149 0.16 -17.75 -1.32
N TYR A 150 -0.94 -17.39 -0.67
CA TYR A 150 -0.91 -16.52 0.50
C TYR A 150 -0.01 -17.08 1.61
N GLN A 151 -0.06 -18.39 1.84
CA GLN A 151 0.76 -19.05 2.86
C GLN A 151 2.26 -18.96 2.54
N ASN A 152 2.68 -19.23 1.30
CA ASN A 152 4.08 -19.12 0.91
C ASN A 152 4.56 -17.66 0.99
N HIS A 153 3.71 -16.72 0.57
CA HIS A 153 4.01 -15.29 0.66
C HIS A 153 4.26 -14.86 2.12
N LYS A 154 3.41 -15.29 3.06
CA LYS A 154 3.62 -15.04 4.50
C LYS A 154 4.90 -15.66 5.03
N THR A 155 5.19 -16.91 4.65
CA THR A 155 6.43 -17.59 5.07
C THR A 155 7.67 -16.85 4.61
N ILE A 156 7.70 -16.37 3.36
CA ILE A 156 8.84 -15.61 2.81
C ILE A 156 9.02 -14.29 3.55
N ILE A 157 7.93 -13.56 3.83
CA ILE A 157 7.99 -12.29 4.58
C ILE A 157 8.48 -12.53 6.01
N ALA A 158 8.01 -13.59 6.68
CA ALA A 158 8.48 -13.94 8.01
C ALA A 158 9.99 -14.23 8.00
N LYS A 159 10.48 -15.00 7.02
CA LYS A 159 11.92 -15.23 6.83
C LYS A 159 12.67 -13.91 6.63
N TRP A 160 12.14 -13.00 5.81
CA TRP A 160 12.75 -11.69 5.55
C TRP A 160 12.81 -10.82 6.81
N LEU A 161 11.76 -10.82 7.64
CA LEU A 161 11.66 -10.00 8.87
C LEU A 161 12.64 -10.44 9.96
N TRP A 162 12.88 -11.74 10.10
CA TRP A 162 13.74 -12.31 11.14
C TRP A 162 15.18 -12.56 10.68
N ALA A 163 15.49 -12.24 9.43
CA ALA A 163 16.81 -12.39 8.84
C ALA A 163 17.74 -11.22 9.18
N SER A 164 19.05 -11.44 9.08
CA SER A 164 20.02 -10.34 9.10
C SER A 164 19.86 -9.47 7.84
N PRO A 165 20.33 -8.20 7.84
CA PRO A 165 20.21 -7.34 6.65
C PRO A 165 20.72 -7.98 5.35
N GLN A 166 21.87 -8.68 5.39
CA GLN A 166 22.39 -9.36 4.20
C GLN A 166 21.50 -10.52 3.74
N GLN A 167 20.95 -11.28 4.69
CA GLN A 167 20.04 -12.38 4.40
C GLN A 167 18.70 -11.88 3.87
N SER A 168 18.15 -10.81 4.43
CA SER A 168 16.91 -10.18 3.96
C SER A 168 17.06 -9.67 2.52
N GLU A 169 18.21 -9.09 2.17
CA GLU A 169 18.51 -8.68 0.80
C GLU A 169 18.61 -9.88 -0.16
N ALA A 170 19.26 -10.97 0.25
CA ALA A 170 19.30 -12.21 -0.52
C ALA A 170 17.90 -12.80 -0.74
N ILE A 171 17.07 -12.85 0.31
CA ILE A 171 15.67 -13.30 0.23
C ILE A 171 14.87 -12.42 -0.71
N PHE A 172 15.04 -11.09 -0.64
CA PHE A 172 14.32 -10.17 -1.51
C PHE A 172 14.72 -10.37 -2.99
N SER A 173 16.02 -10.55 -3.25
CA SER A 173 16.53 -10.85 -4.59
C SER A 173 16.02 -12.19 -5.13
N GLU A 174 16.02 -13.23 -4.30
CA GLU A 174 15.59 -14.58 -4.66
C GLU A 174 14.08 -14.65 -4.92
N TYR A 175 13.24 -14.14 -4.01
CA TYR A 175 11.79 -14.34 -4.06
C TYR A 175 10.99 -13.15 -4.60
N GLY A 176 11.62 -11.97 -4.71
CA GLY A 176 11.00 -10.73 -5.16
C GLY A 176 10.01 -10.13 -4.15
N VAL A 177 10.10 -10.51 -2.88
CA VAL A 177 9.16 -10.10 -1.82
C VAL A 177 9.90 -9.66 -0.57
N GLN A 178 9.48 -8.54 0.00
CA GLN A 178 9.92 -8.01 1.28
C GLN A 178 8.71 -7.61 2.13
N TYR A 179 8.96 -7.23 3.38
CA TYR A 179 7.90 -6.73 4.25
C TYR A 179 7.38 -5.37 3.77
N SER A 180 6.06 -5.23 3.82
CA SER A 180 5.34 -3.96 3.69
C SER A 180 4.35 -3.86 4.85
N ILE A 181 4.33 -2.71 5.50
CA ILE A 181 3.46 -2.44 6.65
C ILE A 181 1.97 -2.45 6.30
N LEU A 182 1.61 -2.28 5.01
CA LEU A 182 0.22 -2.42 4.58
C LEU A 182 -0.34 -3.82 4.87
N LYS A 183 0.51 -4.85 4.91
CA LYS A 183 0.08 -6.22 5.22
C LYS A 183 -0.37 -6.39 6.66
N ASP A 184 0.02 -5.49 7.55
CA ASP A 184 -0.42 -5.50 8.93
C ASP A 184 -1.85 -4.98 9.09
N PHE A 185 -2.44 -4.38 8.04
CA PHE A 185 -3.78 -3.83 8.07
C PHE A 185 -4.80 -4.60 7.21
N LEU A 186 -4.35 -5.48 6.30
CA LEU A 186 -5.26 -6.25 5.43
C LEU A 186 -6.02 -7.30 6.27
N TYR A 187 -7.23 -6.94 6.73
CA TYR A 187 -8.20 -7.77 7.45
C TYR A 187 -9.55 -7.78 6.73
#